data_AF-A0A5Z0FKF1-F1
#
_entry.id   AF-A0A5Z0FKF1-F1
#
_cell.length_a   1.000
_cell.length_b   1.000
_cell.length_c   1.000
_cell.angle_alpha   90.00
_cell.angle_beta   90.00
_cell.angle_gamma   90.00
#
_symmetry.space_group_name_H-M   'P 1'
#
loop_
_entity.id
_entity.type
_entity.pdbx_description
1 polymer ?
#
loop_
_entity_poly.entity_id
_entity_poly.type
_entity_poly.pdbx_seq_one_letter_code
_entity_poly.pdbx_strand_id
1 'polypeptide(L)'
;SNTKQIQYKHFFSFKLQSVLIRLSLNKANRIYTHTNIIEVIKQTLGFYQDILHKEIDYSNIHFNYEEQELISQYNESDLDFITRLSHNNGIFFYEDENTIYFCDVYKNVKNKEIEYNPNINNILNQACISSIYKEQSLRTNS
;
A
#
# COMPACT_ATOMS: atom_id res chain seq x y z
N SER A 1 -43.83 -18.30 23.56
CA SER A 1 -42.60 -17.50 23.72
C SER A 1 -42.62 -16.36 22.72
N ASN A 2 -42.83 -15.12 23.18
CA ASN A 2 -42.95 -13.92 22.33
C ASN A 2 -41.58 -13.48 21.82
N THR A 3 -41.17 -13.97 20.65
CA THR A 3 -40.07 -13.36 19.88
C THR A 3 -40.54 -11.98 19.39
N LYS A 4 -40.01 -10.91 20.01
CA LYS A 4 -40.19 -9.53 19.53
C LYS A 4 -39.77 -9.47 18.07
N GLN A 5 -40.73 -9.28 17.16
CA GLN A 5 -40.45 -9.01 15.75
C GLN A 5 -39.72 -7.66 15.66
N ILE A 6 -38.52 -7.67 15.10
CA ILE A 6 -37.76 -6.46 14.80
C ILE A 6 -38.55 -5.70 13.72
N GLN A 7 -39.18 -4.56 14.07
CA GLN A 7 -40.04 -3.78 13.17
C GLN A 7 -39.28 -3.04 12.06
N TYR A 8 -37.96 -2.87 12.19
CA TYR A 8 -37.16 -2.09 11.24
C TYR A 8 -35.81 -2.75 10.97
N LYS A 9 -35.45 -2.87 9.69
CA LYS A 9 -34.10 -3.28 9.25
C LYS A 9 -33.38 -2.05 8.72
N HIS A 10 -32.18 -1.79 9.24
CA HIS A 10 -31.29 -0.76 8.71
C HIS A 10 -30.19 -1.44 7.90
N PHE A 11 -29.94 -0.94 6.70
CA PHE A 11 -28.88 -1.42 5.83
C PHE A 11 -27.77 -0.37 5.78
N PHE A 12 -26.54 -0.80 6.02
CA PHE A 12 -25.35 0.06 5.96
C PHE A 12 -24.40 -0.47 4.90
N SER A 13 -23.64 0.43 4.30
CA SER A 13 -22.57 0.10 3.36
C SER A 13 -21.33 0.91 3.73
N PHE A 14 -20.18 0.27 3.69
CA PHE A 14 -18.89 0.87 4.00
C PHE A 14 -17.89 0.53 2.90
N LYS A 15 -16.99 1.47 2.60
CA LYS A 15 -15.85 1.23 1.71
C LYS A 15 -14.60 1.08 2.55
N LEU A 16 -14.00 -0.11 2.51
CA LEU A 16 -12.68 -0.34 3.11
C LEU A 16 -11.60 0.23 2.17
N GLN A 17 -10.65 0.98 2.73
CA GLN A 17 -9.50 1.54 2.01
C GLN A 17 -8.27 1.48 2.90
N SER A 18 -7.09 1.59 2.28
CA SER A 18 -5.83 1.74 3.00
C SER A 18 -5.88 2.90 3.98
N VAL A 19 -5.24 2.75 5.14
CA VAL A 19 -5.08 3.84 6.12
C VAL A 19 -4.33 5.04 5.54
N LEU A 20 -3.49 4.81 4.53
CA LEU A 20 -2.76 5.85 3.80
C LEU A 20 -3.68 6.84 3.10
N ILE A 21 -4.96 6.51 2.84
CA ILE A 21 -5.90 7.46 2.22
C ILE A 21 -6.06 8.74 3.05
N ARG A 22 -5.80 8.69 4.37
CA ARG A 22 -5.85 9.88 5.24
C ARG A 22 -4.86 10.96 4.81
N LEU A 23 -3.73 10.57 4.21
CA LEU A 23 -2.73 11.51 3.71
C LEU A 23 -3.23 12.28 2.48
N SER A 24 -4.24 11.77 1.76
CA SER A 24 -4.81 12.48 0.62
C SER A 24 -5.59 13.73 1.04
N LEU A 25 -5.95 13.85 2.32
CA LEU A 25 -6.71 14.96 2.86
C LEU A 25 -5.83 16.18 3.16
N ASN A 26 -4.52 15.98 3.35
CA ASN A 26 -3.60 17.06 3.64
C ASN A 26 -2.85 17.47 2.38
N LYS A 27 -3.01 18.73 2.00
CA LYS A 27 -2.33 19.34 0.86
C LYS A 27 -1.38 20.41 1.38
N ALA A 28 -0.11 20.33 0.98
CA ALA A 28 0.90 21.21 1.53
C ALA A 28 1.87 21.73 0.46
N ASN A 29 2.60 22.77 0.85
CA ASN A 29 3.77 23.27 0.14
C ASN A 29 4.94 23.20 1.12
N ARG A 30 5.89 22.30 0.88
CA ARG A 30 7.03 22.06 1.78
C ARG A 30 8.32 21.95 0.97
N ILE A 31 9.40 22.43 1.56
CA ILE A 31 10.74 22.37 1.00
C ILE A 31 11.61 21.61 1.98
N TYR A 32 12.22 20.54 1.50
CA TYR A 32 13.25 19.78 2.19
C TYR A 32 14.57 20.04 1.48
N THR A 33 15.62 20.36 2.22
CA THR A 33 16.94 20.63 1.66
C THR A 33 17.98 19.73 2.30
N HIS A 34 19.04 19.42 1.55
CA HIS A 34 20.18 18.63 2.04
C HIS A 34 19.75 17.31 2.71
N THR A 35 18.87 16.57 2.03
CA THR A 35 18.32 15.31 2.53
C THR A 35 18.06 14.33 1.39
N ASN A 36 17.85 13.06 1.70
CA ASN A 36 17.47 12.06 0.72
C ASN A 36 15.96 11.78 0.75
N ILE A 37 15.49 11.14 -0.32
CA ILE A 37 14.08 10.82 -0.54
C ILE A 37 13.48 9.91 0.56
N ILE A 38 14.26 8.99 1.14
CA ILE A 38 13.79 8.06 2.18
C ILE A 38 13.50 8.83 3.47
N GLU A 39 14.40 9.73 3.85
CA GLU A 39 14.21 10.57 5.03
C GLU A 39 13.02 11.53 4.86
N VAL A 40 12.80 12.07 3.65
CA VAL A 40 11.59 12.86 3.37
C VAL A 40 10.31 12.04 3.48
N ILE A 41 10.31 10.79 3.00
CA ILE A 41 9.17 9.87 3.14
C ILE A 41 8.92 9.57 4.63
N LYS A 42 9.96 9.25 5.40
CA LYS A 42 9.89 9.03 6.86
C LYS A 42 9.34 10.24 7.60
N GLN A 43 9.86 11.43 7.32
CA GLN A 43 9.37 12.68 7.93
C GLN A 43 7.90 12.91 7.61
N THR A 44 7.51 12.74 6.35
CA THR A 44 6.12 12.91 5.90
C THR A 44 5.18 11.94 6.63
N LEU A 45 5.56 10.67 6.72
CA LEU A 45 4.77 9.63 7.41
C LEU A 45 4.79 9.76 8.93
N GLY A 46 5.88 10.30 9.50
CA GLY A 46 6.03 10.53 10.94
C GLY A 46 4.95 11.44 11.51
N PHE A 47 4.45 12.41 10.75
CA PHE A 47 3.31 13.25 11.14
C PHE A 47 2.00 12.46 11.38
N TYR A 48 1.93 11.24 10.85
CA TYR A 48 0.72 10.41 10.86
C TYR A 48 0.85 9.15 11.71
N GLN A 49 1.98 8.93 12.38
CA GLN A 49 2.26 7.67 13.08
C GLN A 49 1.16 7.32 14.12
N ASP A 50 0.66 8.32 14.84
CA ASP A 50 -0.40 8.14 15.84
C ASP A 50 -1.78 7.79 15.24
N ILE A 51 -2.02 8.10 13.97
CA ILE A 51 -3.32 7.89 13.32
C ILE A 51 -3.34 6.71 12.33
N LEU A 52 -2.16 6.29 11.85
CA LEU A 52 -2.05 5.16 10.94
C LEU A 52 -2.32 3.85 11.68
N HIS A 53 -1.98 3.77 12.97
CA HIS A 53 -2.07 2.56 13.80
C HIS A 53 -1.45 1.33 13.13
N LYS A 54 -0.40 1.56 12.33
CA LYS A 54 0.40 0.54 11.66
C LYS A 54 1.87 0.84 11.85
N GLU A 55 2.66 -0.20 11.94
CA GLU A 55 4.12 -0.08 11.87
C GLU A 55 4.53 0.30 10.45
N ILE A 56 5.62 1.06 10.31
CA ILE A 56 6.18 1.41 9.01
C ILE A 56 7.57 0.78 8.93
N ASP A 57 7.72 -0.17 8.01
CA ASP A 57 8.92 -0.96 7.84
C ASP A 57 9.71 -0.51 6.60
N TYR A 58 10.96 -0.12 6.84
CA TYR A 58 11.94 0.29 5.82
C TYR A 58 13.09 -0.73 5.67
N SER A 59 13.00 -1.90 6.31
CA SER A 59 14.07 -2.91 6.34
C SER A 59 14.40 -3.52 4.97
N ASN A 60 13.52 -3.36 3.98
CA ASN A 60 13.71 -3.81 2.61
C ASN A 60 14.05 -2.65 1.65
N ILE A 61 14.54 -1.55 2.20
CA ILE A 61 15.25 -0.52 1.46
C ILE A 61 16.74 -0.86 1.52
N HIS A 62 17.29 -1.29 0.38
CA HIS A 62 18.65 -1.81 0.26
C HIS A 62 19.59 -0.88 -0.50
N PHE A 63 19.05 -0.03 -1.38
CA PHE A 63 19.84 0.95 -2.11
C PHE A 63 20.19 2.15 -1.22
N ASN A 64 21.35 2.73 -1.50
CA ASN A 64 21.70 4.03 -0.95
C ASN A 64 21.05 5.12 -1.79
N TYR A 65 20.26 5.97 -1.16
CA TYR A 65 19.64 7.11 -1.82
C TYR A 65 20.47 8.36 -1.55
N GLU A 66 20.98 8.94 -2.63
CA GLU A 66 21.82 10.12 -2.57
C GLU A 66 21.08 11.32 -1.97
N GLU A 67 21.85 12.18 -1.30
CA GLU A 67 21.36 13.46 -0.82
C GLU A 67 21.00 14.37 -1.99
N GLN A 68 19.86 15.04 -1.89
CA GLN A 68 19.39 16.02 -2.85
C GLN A 68 19.44 17.42 -2.22
N GLU A 69 19.91 18.40 -2.98
CA GLU A 69 19.94 19.80 -2.56
C GLU A 69 18.53 20.30 -2.21
N LEU A 70 17.53 19.88 -3.01
CA LEU A 70 16.16 20.32 -2.90
C LEU A 70 15.17 19.21 -3.26
N ILE A 71 14.25 18.92 -2.34
CA ILE A 71 13.05 18.11 -2.57
C ILE A 71 11.84 18.97 -2.20
N SER A 72 10.95 19.20 -3.16
CA SER A 72 9.75 20.02 -2.94
C SER A 72 8.47 19.19 -3.05
N GLN A 73 7.56 19.48 -2.13
CA GLN A 73 6.14 19.18 -2.27
C GLN A 73 5.45 20.47 -2.70
N TYR A 74 4.78 20.48 -3.85
CA TYR A 74 4.13 21.68 -4.36
C TYR A 74 2.71 21.38 -4.84
N ASN A 75 1.73 21.92 -4.11
CA ASN A 75 0.32 21.84 -4.45
C ASN A 75 -0.15 20.40 -4.75
N GLU A 76 0.31 19.43 -3.95
CA GLU A 76 -0.06 18.02 -4.00
C GLU A 76 -0.33 17.50 -2.58
N SER A 77 -1.10 16.41 -2.45
CA SER A 77 -1.37 15.83 -1.14
C SER A 77 -0.15 15.11 -0.57
N ASP A 78 -0.11 14.85 0.73
CA ASP A 78 0.98 14.07 1.34
C ASP A 78 1.00 12.64 0.76
N LEU A 79 -0.16 12.10 0.36
CA LEU A 79 -0.23 10.80 -0.31
C LEU A 79 0.36 10.85 -1.73
N ASP A 80 0.00 11.86 -2.51
CA ASP A 80 0.54 12.04 -3.86
C ASP A 80 2.04 12.27 -3.80
N PHE A 81 2.51 13.05 -2.82
CA PHE A 81 3.90 13.38 -2.62
C PHE A 81 4.74 12.13 -2.35
N ILE A 82 4.38 11.31 -1.34
CA ILE A 82 5.14 10.09 -1.05
C ILE A 82 5.05 9.08 -2.20
N THR A 83 3.92 9.02 -2.89
CA THR A 83 3.72 8.12 -4.04
C THR A 83 4.64 8.53 -5.20
N ARG A 84 4.69 9.82 -5.51
CA ARG A 84 5.58 10.39 -6.54
C ARG A 84 7.05 10.18 -6.20
N LEU A 85 7.46 10.48 -4.96
CA LEU A 85 8.84 10.23 -4.52
C LEU A 85 9.20 8.75 -4.62
N SER A 86 8.30 7.86 -4.21
CA SER A 86 8.55 6.42 -4.25
C SER A 86 8.70 5.93 -5.69
N HIS A 87 7.71 6.22 -6.56
CA HIS A 87 7.71 5.76 -7.95
C HIS A 87 8.88 6.29 -8.76
N ASN A 88 9.26 7.56 -8.60
CA ASN A 88 10.39 8.15 -9.32
C ASN A 88 11.73 7.51 -8.95
N ASN A 89 11.80 6.84 -7.80
CA ASN A 89 13.02 6.25 -7.24
C ASN A 89 12.98 4.72 -7.17
N GLY A 90 12.04 4.10 -7.90
CA GLY A 90 11.92 2.63 -7.96
C GLY A 90 11.45 1.98 -6.66
N ILE A 91 10.87 2.76 -5.75
CA ILE A 91 10.34 2.25 -4.48
C ILE A 91 8.86 1.91 -4.67
N PHE A 92 8.50 0.71 -4.23
CA PHE A 92 7.12 0.28 -4.09
C PHE A 92 6.78 0.09 -2.62
N PHE A 93 5.50 0.18 -2.30
CA PHE A 93 5.01 -0.09 -0.96
C PHE A 93 3.72 -0.90 -0.98
N TYR A 94 3.55 -1.73 0.04
CA TYR A 94 2.36 -2.55 0.25
C TYR A 94 2.07 -2.65 1.75
N GLU A 95 0.89 -3.15 2.10
CA GLU A 95 0.51 -3.29 3.50
C GLU A 95 -0.13 -4.65 3.77
N ASP A 96 0.03 -5.13 5.01
CA ASP A 96 -0.78 -6.19 5.58
C ASP A 96 -1.69 -5.63 6.68
N GLU A 97 -2.17 -6.48 7.59
CA GLU A 97 -3.03 -6.07 8.70
C GLU A 97 -2.36 -5.04 9.62
N ASN A 98 -1.05 -5.15 9.87
CA ASN A 98 -0.35 -4.41 10.93
C ASN A 98 0.75 -3.49 10.43
N THR A 99 1.30 -3.75 9.23
CA THR A 99 2.54 -3.09 8.78
C THR A 99 2.40 -2.56 7.35
N ILE A 100 3.00 -1.39 7.12
CA ILE A 100 3.22 -0.80 5.80
C ILE A 100 4.71 -0.98 5.46
N TYR A 101 4.99 -1.67 4.37
CA TYR A 101 6.33 -2.01 3.92
C TYR A 101 6.76 -1.10 2.78
N PHE A 102 7.91 -0.45 2.91
CA PHE A 102 8.61 0.22 1.82
C PHE A 102 9.75 -0.66 1.32
N CYS A 103 9.84 -0.82 -0.01
CA CYS A 103 10.78 -1.75 -0.64
C CYS A 103 11.33 -1.16 -1.94
N ASP A 104 12.61 -1.40 -2.22
CA ASP A 104 13.27 -1.06 -3.49
C ASP A 104 13.77 -2.29 -4.27
N VAL A 105 13.74 -3.46 -3.61
CA VAL A 105 14.04 -4.76 -4.21
C VAL A 105 12.91 -5.73 -3.88
N TYR A 106 12.57 -6.58 -4.85
CA TYR A 106 11.67 -7.70 -4.59
C TYR A 106 12.38 -8.72 -3.71
N LYS A 107 11.91 -8.86 -2.46
CA LYS A 107 12.36 -9.94 -1.58
C LYS A 107 11.53 -11.19 -1.87
N ASN A 108 12.22 -12.31 -2.05
CA ASN A 108 11.57 -13.61 -2.21
C ASN A 108 10.76 -13.90 -0.94
N VAL A 109 9.45 -13.75 -1.02
CA VAL A 109 8.53 -13.99 0.10
C VAL A 109 8.50 -15.49 0.36
N LYS A 110 8.10 -15.90 1.58
CA LYS A 110 7.87 -17.32 1.87
C LYS A 110 6.91 -17.90 0.83
N ASN A 111 7.37 -18.91 0.09
CA ASN A 111 6.53 -19.62 -0.86
C ASN A 111 5.38 -20.27 -0.09
N LYS A 112 4.15 -19.94 -0.48
CA LYS A 112 2.95 -20.65 -0.06
C LYS A 112 2.52 -21.53 -1.21
N GLU A 113 2.54 -22.85 -1.01
CA GLU A 113 1.92 -23.77 -1.96
C GLU A 113 0.40 -23.59 -1.90
N ILE A 114 -0.22 -23.39 -3.06
CA ILE A 114 -1.67 -23.25 -3.22
C ILE A 114 -2.09 -24.18 -4.34
N GLU A 115 -3.11 -24.99 -4.09
CA GLU A 115 -3.60 -25.96 -5.07
C GLU A 115 -4.35 -25.27 -6.21
N TYR A 116 -4.29 -25.86 -7.40
CA TYR A 116 -5.11 -25.47 -8.55
C TYR A 116 -6.26 -26.44 -8.73
N ASN A 117 -7.51 -25.94 -8.74
CA ASN A 117 -8.71 -26.73 -8.96
C ASN A 117 -9.68 -26.00 -9.91
N PRO A 118 -9.80 -26.41 -11.18
CA PRO A 118 -10.68 -25.75 -12.15
C PRO A 118 -12.17 -25.97 -11.90
N ASN A 119 -12.55 -26.86 -10.97
CA ASN A 119 -13.95 -27.13 -10.65
C ASN A 119 -14.51 -26.01 -9.77
N ILE A 120 -15.39 -25.18 -10.35
CA ILE A 120 -16.07 -24.04 -9.70
C ILE A 120 -16.83 -24.48 -8.45
N ASN A 121 -17.36 -25.71 -8.44
CA ASN A 121 -18.12 -26.22 -7.30
C ASN A 121 -17.23 -26.56 -6.09
N ASN A 122 -15.91 -26.54 -6.26
CA ASN A 122 -14.88 -26.80 -5.24
C ASN A 122 -15.36 -27.79 -4.18
N ILE A 123 -15.64 -29.03 -4.61
CA ILE A 123 -16.32 -30.05 -3.78
C ILE A 123 -15.55 -30.33 -2.48
N LEU A 124 -14.23 -30.12 -2.48
CA LEU A 124 -13.34 -30.28 -1.32
C LEU A 124 -13.34 -29.06 -0.37
N ASN A 125 -13.99 -27.96 -0.76
CA ASN A 125 -14.08 -26.68 -0.05
C ASN A 125 -12.72 -26.15 0.46
N GLN A 126 -11.65 -26.43 -0.29
CA GLN A 126 -10.29 -26.05 0.05
C GLN A 126 -9.89 -24.72 -0.60
N ALA A 127 -8.90 -24.03 -0.03
CA ALA A 127 -8.36 -22.83 -0.66
C ALA A 127 -7.57 -23.20 -1.92
N CYS A 128 -8.06 -22.78 -3.10
CA CYS A 128 -7.45 -23.10 -4.38
C CYS A 128 -7.56 -21.96 -5.39
N ILE A 129 -6.70 -21.96 -6.40
CA ILE A 129 -6.83 -21.15 -7.61
C ILE A 129 -7.69 -21.92 -8.61
N SER A 130 -8.73 -21.32 -9.16
CA SER A 130 -9.64 -22.00 -10.12
C SER A 130 -9.44 -21.59 -11.57
N SER A 131 -8.74 -20.48 -11.83
CA SER A 131 -8.50 -19.95 -13.18
C SER A 131 -7.18 -19.20 -13.24
N ILE A 132 -6.45 -19.36 -14.34
CA ILE A 132 -5.19 -18.67 -14.62
C ILE A 132 -5.28 -18.07 -16.01
N TYR A 133 -4.99 -16.78 -16.13
CA TYR A 133 -4.94 -16.05 -17.40
C TYR A 133 -3.53 -15.51 -17.58
N LYS A 134 -2.96 -15.68 -18.77
CA LYS A 134 -1.65 -15.14 -19.13
C LYS A 134 -1.83 -14.09 -20.21
N GLU A 135 -1.30 -12.90 -19.95
CA GLU A 135 -1.27 -11.79 -20.90
C GLU A 135 0.17 -11.43 -21.25
N GLN A 136 0.41 -10.99 -22.49
CA GLN A 136 1.70 -10.50 -22.94
C GLN A 136 1.49 -9.24 -23.78
N SER A 137 2.25 -8.18 -23.48
CA SER A 137 2.24 -6.92 -24.21
C SER A 137 3.64 -6.56 -24.69
N LEU A 138 3.74 -6.00 -25.90
CA LEU A 138 4.98 -5.41 -26.40
C LEU A 138 5.21 -4.09 -25.68
N ARG A 139 6.41 -3.92 -25.11
CA ARG A 139 6.84 -2.67 -24.47
C ARG A 139 8.11 -2.18 -25.15
N THR A 140 8.33 -0.87 -25.15
CA THR A 140 9.58 -0.29 -25.61
C THR A 140 10.73 -0.76 -24.72
N ASN A 141 11.91 -1.00 -25.30
CA ASN A 141 13.12 -1.16 -24.51
C ASN A 141 13.35 0.16 -23.76
N SER A 142 13.35 0.09 -22.43
CA SER A 142 13.58 1.23 -21.54
C SER A 142 15.07 1.43 -21.34
#